data_AF-A0A1G1C9P0-F1
#
_entry.id   AF-A0A1G1C9P0-F1
#
_cell.length_a   1.000
_cell.length_b   1.000
_cell.length_c   1.000
_cell.angle_alpha   90.00
_cell.angle_beta   90.00
_cell.angle_gamma   90.00
#
_symmetry.space_group_name_H-M   'P 1'
#
loop_
_entity.id
_entity.type
_entity.pdbx_description
1 polymer ?
#
loop_
_entity_poly.entity_id
_entity_poly.type
_entity_poly.pdbx_seq_one_letter_code
_entity_poly.pdbx_strand_id
1 'polypeptide(L)'
;MPGKTEQLLFNQIFGDNLPSQNDLPEGDQYRRLAEELVPKFDACVDYLREKFPNEQINQLMTLFWRLVGNKITPSALTPAVQSVSFWAEVRGTEKIGVVLMPVNWLSKLDKDLYMQLGALVFTASQAKDYYQAFIEEPALNIFDSQSTRNRALAYEAEYLLTLIQIDEQFTPNEYQLQVLNTYPRGVAS
;
A
#
# COMPACT_ATOMS: atom_id res chain seq x y z
N MET A 1 24.87 2.59 14.92
CA MET A 1 23.91 1.93 15.83
C MET A 1 22.54 2.51 15.51
N PRO A 2 21.67 1.80 14.79
CA PRO A 2 20.28 2.24 14.60
C PRO A 2 19.62 2.35 15.98
N GLY A 3 18.88 3.43 16.20
CA GLY A 3 18.46 3.87 17.53
C GLY A 3 17.37 2.95 18.11
N LYS A 4 17.47 2.65 19.41
CA LYS A 4 16.47 1.93 20.21
C LYS A 4 15.01 2.41 20.00
N THR A 5 14.82 3.62 19.51
CA THR A 5 13.53 4.26 19.22
C THR A 5 12.78 3.62 18.04
N GLU A 6 13.48 3.10 17.02
CA GLU A 6 12.85 2.50 15.83
C GLU A 6 12.34 1.08 16.13
N GLN A 7 13.12 0.30 16.88
CA GLN A 7 12.70 -0.99 17.45
C GLN A 7 11.46 -0.88 18.34
N LEU A 8 11.30 0.24 19.05
CA LEU A 8 10.15 0.50 19.90
C LEU A 8 8.86 0.65 19.09
N LEU A 9 8.87 1.31 17.93
CA LEU A 9 7.66 1.62 17.17
C LEU A 9 7.03 0.38 16.52
N PHE A 10 7.81 -0.46 15.84
CA PHE A 10 7.24 -1.67 15.24
C PHE A 10 6.86 -2.71 16.30
N ASN A 11 7.63 -2.88 17.39
CA ASN A 11 7.20 -3.76 18.48
C ASN A 11 5.97 -3.21 19.22
N GLN A 12 5.78 -1.89 19.28
CA GLN A 12 4.55 -1.26 19.76
C GLN A 12 3.36 -1.50 18.83
N ILE A 13 3.58 -1.59 17.51
CA ILE A 13 2.50 -1.77 16.52
C ILE A 13 2.19 -3.27 16.28
N PHE A 14 3.18 -4.16 16.35
CA PHE A 14 3.08 -5.54 15.85
C PHE A 14 3.50 -6.64 16.86
N GLY A 15 4.14 -6.30 17.98
CA GLY A 15 4.69 -7.27 18.94
C GLY A 15 5.87 -8.10 18.38
N ASP A 16 6.35 -9.08 19.17
CA ASP A 16 7.49 -9.95 18.80
C ASP A 16 7.10 -11.09 17.83
N ASN A 17 5.80 -11.37 17.68
CA ASN A 17 5.25 -12.35 16.75
C ASN A 17 3.91 -11.81 16.21
N LEU A 18 3.81 -11.59 14.90
CA LEU A 18 2.53 -11.34 14.26
C LEU A 18 1.81 -12.68 14.07
N PRO A 19 0.75 -12.99 14.84
CA PRO A 19 0.01 -14.22 14.62
C PRO A 19 -0.59 -14.21 13.22
N SER A 20 -0.50 -15.32 12.49
CA SER A 20 -1.28 -15.44 11.26
C SER A 20 -2.76 -15.37 11.62
N GLN A 21 -3.59 -14.84 10.72
CA GLN A 21 -5.06 -14.93 10.88
C GLN A 21 -5.52 -16.38 11.12
N ASN A 22 -4.79 -17.36 10.57
CA ASN A 22 -5.07 -18.78 10.71
C ASN A 22 -4.73 -19.32 12.11
N ASP A 23 -3.90 -18.61 12.87
CA ASP A 23 -3.49 -18.96 14.23
C ASP A 23 -4.39 -18.30 15.29
N LEU A 24 -5.32 -17.42 14.87
CA LEU A 24 -6.25 -16.75 15.78
C LEU A 24 -7.43 -17.66 16.16
N PRO A 25 -7.89 -17.62 17.44
CA PRO A 25 -9.04 -18.39 17.90
C PRO A 25 -10.29 -18.17 17.05
N GLU A 26 -11.13 -19.20 16.91
CA GLU A 26 -12.46 -19.04 16.34
C GLU A 26 -13.28 -18.06 17.19
N GLY A 27 -13.71 -16.95 16.58
CA GLY A 27 -14.41 -15.87 17.26
C GLY A 27 -13.57 -14.62 17.57
N ASP A 28 -12.27 -14.64 17.28
CA ASP A 28 -11.45 -13.44 17.35
C ASP A 28 -11.95 -12.35 16.36
N GLN A 29 -12.05 -11.12 16.85
CA GLN A 29 -12.57 -9.99 16.06
C GLN A 29 -11.70 -9.67 14.84
N TYR A 30 -10.38 -9.83 14.93
CA TYR A 30 -9.46 -9.58 13.82
C TYR A 30 -9.50 -10.69 12.79
N ARG A 31 -9.78 -11.93 13.19
CA ARG A 31 -10.01 -13.03 12.26
C ARG A 31 -11.26 -12.79 11.42
N ARG A 32 -12.39 -12.45 12.05
CA ARG A 32 -13.64 -12.12 11.33
C ARG A 32 -13.45 -10.91 10.41
N LEU A 33 -12.77 -9.89 10.92
CA LEU A 33 -12.48 -8.69 10.13
C LEU A 33 -11.60 -9.03 8.91
N ALA A 34 -10.61 -9.90 9.06
CA ALA A 34 -9.77 -10.35 7.94
C ALA A 34 -10.57 -11.17 6.92
N GLU A 35 -11.48 -12.05 7.36
CA GLU A 35 -12.38 -12.82 6.50
C GLU A 35 -13.26 -11.91 5.61
N GLU A 36 -13.65 -10.73 6.10
CA GLU A 36 -14.39 -9.74 5.32
C GLU A 36 -13.49 -8.83 4.46
N LEU A 37 -12.32 -8.43 4.98
CA LEU A 37 -11.41 -7.50 4.32
C LEU A 37 -10.63 -8.11 3.16
N VAL A 38 -10.13 -9.34 3.32
CA VAL A 38 -9.26 -9.99 2.32
C VAL A 38 -9.94 -10.09 0.96
N PRO A 39 -11.20 -10.59 0.84
CA PRO A 39 -11.87 -10.64 -0.46
C PRO A 39 -12.06 -9.26 -1.10
N LYS A 40 -12.25 -8.20 -0.30
CA LYS A 40 -12.38 -6.83 -0.79
C LYS A 40 -11.03 -6.26 -1.25
N PHE A 41 -9.97 -6.56 -0.53
CA PHE A 41 -8.61 -6.22 -0.92
C PHE A 41 -8.26 -6.89 -2.26
N ASP A 42 -8.47 -8.20 -2.35
CA ASP A 42 -8.22 -8.99 -3.55
C ASP A 42 -9.02 -8.43 -4.73
N ALA A 43 -10.31 -8.16 -4.55
CA ALA A 43 -11.15 -7.58 -5.61
C ALA A 43 -10.66 -6.20 -6.08
N CYS A 44 -10.18 -5.34 -5.17
CA CYS A 44 -9.63 -4.04 -5.52
C CYS A 44 -8.32 -4.18 -6.30
N VAL A 45 -7.43 -5.06 -5.85
CA VAL A 45 -6.16 -5.35 -6.53
C VAL A 45 -6.43 -5.96 -7.91
N ASP A 46 -7.34 -6.94 -8.00
CA ASP A 46 -7.78 -7.60 -9.23
C ASP A 46 -8.34 -6.61 -10.24
N TYR A 47 -9.22 -5.71 -9.79
CA TYR A 47 -9.71 -4.63 -10.64
C TYR A 47 -8.57 -3.79 -11.22
N LEU A 48 -7.63 -3.33 -10.38
CA LEU A 48 -6.52 -2.50 -10.82
C LEU A 48 -5.49 -3.24 -11.69
N ARG A 49 -5.33 -4.56 -11.56
CA ARG A 49 -4.37 -5.35 -12.34
C ARG A 49 -4.94 -5.95 -13.64
N GLU A 50 -6.25 -6.20 -13.71
CA GLU A 50 -6.87 -6.90 -14.85
C GLU A 50 -7.89 -6.06 -15.64
N LYS A 51 -8.55 -5.08 -15.01
CA LYS A 51 -9.70 -4.39 -15.61
C LYS A 51 -9.47 -2.89 -15.81
N PHE A 52 -8.64 -2.28 -14.98
CA PHE A 52 -8.35 -0.86 -15.06
C PHE A 52 -7.58 -0.55 -16.36
N PRO A 53 -8.02 0.40 -17.21
CA PRO A 53 -7.47 0.58 -18.55
C PRO A 53 -6.19 1.43 -18.54
N ASN A 54 -5.19 1.03 -17.77
CA ASN A 54 -3.87 1.64 -17.76
C ASN A 54 -2.79 0.57 -17.53
N GLU A 55 -2.00 0.29 -18.56
CA GLU A 55 -1.01 -0.78 -18.54
C GLU A 55 0.06 -0.58 -17.46
N GLN A 56 0.49 0.66 -17.21
CA GLN A 56 1.49 0.94 -16.18
C GLN A 56 0.96 0.63 -14.78
N ILE A 57 -0.29 1.01 -14.50
CA ILE A 57 -0.98 0.65 -13.25
C ILE A 57 -1.17 -0.87 -13.17
N ASN A 58 -1.55 -1.53 -14.26
CA ASN A 58 -1.76 -2.98 -14.26
C ASN A 58 -0.48 -3.75 -13.93
N GLN A 59 0.64 -3.36 -14.54
CA GLN A 59 1.95 -3.97 -14.29
C GLN A 59 2.40 -3.73 -12.84
N LEU A 60 2.24 -2.52 -12.33
CA LEU A 60 2.53 -2.18 -10.94
C LEU A 60 1.74 -3.05 -9.96
N MET A 61 0.42 -3.15 -10.18
CA MET A 61 -0.47 -3.91 -9.29
C MET A 61 -0.28 -5.42 -9.42
N THR A 62 0.14 -5.91 -10.59
CA THR A 62 0.56 -7.31 -10.78
C THR A 62 1.81 -7.63 -9.95
N LEU A 63 2.80 -6.75 -9.95
CA LEU A 63 3.98 -6.90 -9.09
C LEU A 63 3.57 -6.87 -7.61
N PHE A 64 2.78 -5.87 -7.22
CA PHE A 64 2.31 -5.73 -5.84
C PHE A 64 1.59 -6.98 -5.34
N TRP A 65 0.67 -7.54 -6.14
CA TRP A 65 -0.02 -8.79 -5.83
C TRP A 65 0.96 -9.94 -5.58
N ARG A 66 2.01 -10.07 -6.40
CA ARG A 66 3.07 -11.09 -6.21
C ARG A 66 3.88 -10.85 -4.94
N LEU A 67 4.20 -9.61 -4.59
CA LEU A 67 4.96 -9.28 -3.39
C LEU A 67 4.17 -9.63 -2.12
N VAL A 68 2.87 -9.33 -2.10
CA VAL A 68 1.97 -9.70 -0.99
C VAL A 68 1.75 -11.21 -0.94
N GLY A 69 1.38 -11.84 -2.07
CA GLY A 69 1.07 -13.27 -2.14
C GLY A 69 2.26 -14.18 -1.81
N ASN A 70 3.48 -13.77 -2.18
CA ASN A 70 4.72 -14.48 -1.81
C ASN A 70 5.27 -14.08 -0.44
N LYS A 71 4.54 -13.25 0.33
CA LYS A 71 4.93 -12.79 1.67
C LYS A 71 6.26 -12.02 1.72
N ILE A 72 6.65 -11.38 0.63
CA ILE A 72 7.81 -10.48 0.59
C ILE A 72 7.46 -9.16 1.27
N THR A 73 6.25 -8.67 1.03
CA THR A 73 5.65 -7.52 1.73
C THR A 73 4.26 -7.92 2.24
N PRO A 74 4.17 -8.72 3.33
CA PRO A 74 2.88 -9.19 3.83
C PRO A 74 1.97 -8.03 4.24
N SER A 75 0.66 -8.26 4.21
CA SER A 75 -0.34 -7.31 4.71
C SER A 75 -0.65 -7.56 6.18
N ALA A 76 -0.78 -6.48 6.96
CA ALA A 76 -1.16 -6.52 8.37
C ALA A 76 -2.29 -5.53 8.66
N LEU A 77 -3.28 -5.96 9.45
CA LEU A 77 -4.34 -5.09 9.96
C LEU A 77 -3.85 -4.31 11.17
N THR A 78 -4.09 -3.00 11.18
CA THR A 78 -3.70 -2.15 12.31
C THR A 78 -4.61 -0.94 12.48
N PRO A 79 -4.93 -0.52 13.71
CA PRO A 79 -5.61 0.75 13.96
C PRO A 79 -4.67 1.96 13.82
N ALA A 80 -3.36 1.74 13.64
CA ALA A 80 -2.34 2.80 13.61
C ALA A 80 -2.34 3.63 12.31
N VAL A 81 -2.96 3.15 11.24
CA VAL A 81 -2.99 3.84 9.94
C VAL A 81 -4.41 4.28 9.58
N GLN A 82 -4.51 5.38 8.83
CA GLN A 82 -5.79 5.94 8.37
C GLN A 82 -6.13 5.59 6.91
N SER A 83 -5.17 5.03 6.19
CA SER A 83 -5.29 4.55 4.81
C SER A 83 -4.37 3.34 4.66
N VAL A 84 -4.52 2.59 3.56
CA VAL A 84 -3.52 1.60 3.21
C VAL A 84 -2.18 2.32 3.02
N SER A 85 -1.12 1.77 3.61
CA SER A 85 0.19 2.42 3.65
C SER A 85 1.31 1.39 3.63
N PHE A 86 2.49 1.78 3.19
CA PHE A 86 3.67 0.92 3.22
C PHE A 86 4.60 1.32 4.37
N TRP A 87 5.04 0.34 5.15
CA TRP A 87 6.10 0.51 6.15
C TRP A 87 7.30 -0.36 5.77
N ALA A 88 8.51 0.20 5.85
CA ALA A 88 9.73 -0.58 5.69
C ALA A 88 10.80 -0.13 6.68
N GLU A 89 11.58 -1.10 7.16
CA GLU A 89 12.68 -0.87 8.11
C GLU A 89 13.79 -1.92 7.98
N VAL A 90 14.95 -1.61 8.57
CA VAL A 90 16.09 -2.53 8.67
C VAL A 90 16.33 -2.88 10.13
N ARG A 91 16.37 -4.18 10.44
CA ARG A 91 16.71 -4.71 11.76
C ARG A 91 17.98 -5.53 11.69
N GLY A 92 19.12 -4.90 11.97
CA GLY A 92 20.41 -5.57 11.83
C GLY A 92 20.66 -5.94 10.37
N THR A 93 20.60 -7.24 10.04
CA THR A 93 20.70 -7.75 8.67
C THR A 93 19.36 -8.04 8.01
N GLU A 94 18.26 -8.01 8.76
CA GLU A 94 16.93 -8.26 8.23
C GLU A 94 16.32 -6.98 7.65
N LYS A 95 15.63 -7.14 6.52
CA LYS A 95 14.86 -6.08 5.87
C LYS A 95 13.39 -6.47 5.99
N ILE A 96 12.59 -5.58 6.54
CA ILE A 96 11.16 -5.82 6.76
C ILE A 96 10.39 -4.78 5.93
N GLY A 97 9.44 -5.25 5.15
CA GLY A 97 8.47 -4.43 4.43
C GLY A 97 7.08 -4.97 4.69
N VAL A 98 6.12 -4.13 5.06
CA VAL A 98 4.75 -4.54 5.42
C VAL A 98 3.76 -3.57 4.81
N VAL A 99 2.68 -4.12 4.24
CA VAL A 99 1.50 -3.35 3.83
C VAL A 99 0.58 -3.21 5.04
N LEU A 100 0.37 -1.99 5.50
CA LEU A 100 -0.48 -1.69 6.63
C LEU A 100 -1.88 -1.35 6.15
N MET A 101 -2.87 -2.09 6.63
CA MET A 101 -4.27 -1.91 6.32
C MET A 101 -5.04 -1.39 7.54
N PRO A 102 -5.85 -0.34 7.40
CA PRO A 102 -6.63 0.18 8.51
C PRO A 102 -7.74 -0.80 8.88
N VAL A 103 -7.98 -1.00 10.19
CA VAL A 103 -9.06 -1.88 10.68
C VAL A 103 -10.46 -1.47 10.20
N ASN A 104 -10.66 -0.19 9.85
CA ASN A 104 -11.91 0.33 9.34
C ASN A 104 -11.91 0.53 7.81
N TRP A 105 -11.05 -0.17 7.07
CA TRP A 105 -10.90 0.02 5.63
C TRP A 105 -12.19 -0.22 4.83
N LEU A 106 -13.02 -1.20 5.22
CA LEU A 106 -14.32 -1.45 4.59
C LEU A 106 -15.20 -0.19 4.57
N SER A 107 -15.34 0.46 5.73
CA SER A 107 -16.09 1.72 5.82
C SER A 107 -15.49 2.88 5.01
N LYS A 108 -14.18 2.82 4.71
CA LYS A 108 -13.49 3.81 3.88
C LYS A 108 -13.72 3.54 2.40
N LEU A 109 -13.73 2.26 1.99
CA LEU A 109 -14.12 1.84 0.64
C LEU A 109 -15.54 2.28 0.31
N ASP A 110 -16.48 2.11 1.24
CA ASP A 110 -17.88 2.52 1.04
C ASP A 110 -18.04 4.04 0.91
N LYS A 111 -17.18 4.82 1.56
CA LYS A 111 -17.23 6.29 1.54
C LYS A 111 -16.59 6.88 0.30
N ASP A 112 -15.42 6.39 -0.09
CA ASP A 112 -14.64 6.91 -1.20
C ASP A 112 -13.75 5.81 -1.78
N LEU A 113 -14.37 4.98 -2.64
CA LEU A 113 -13.69 3.89 -3.34
C LEU A 113 -12.50 4.39 -4.15
N TYR A 114 -12.64 5.52 -4.86
CA TYR A 114 -11.61 6.03 -5.74
C TYR A 114 -10.37 6.49 -4.98
N MET A 115 -10.54 7.11 -3.81
CA MET A 115 -9.44 7.44 -2.90
C MET A 115 -8.74 6.18 -2.37
N GLN A 116 -9.49 5.14 -2.00
CA GLN A 116 -8.88 3.91 -1.50
C GLN A 116 -8.09 3.14 -2.57
N LEU A 117 -8.59 3.10 -3.80
CA LEU A 117 -7.86 2.54 -4.94
C LEU A 117 -6.59 3.36 -5.27
N GLY A 118 -6.67 4.69 -5.19
CA GLY A 118 -5.48 5.55 -5.30
C GLY A 118 -4.42 5.27 -4.22
N ALA A 119 -4.86 5.06 -2.98
CA ALA A 119 -3.97 4.66 -1.88
C ALA A 119 -3.31 3.28 -2.10
N LEU A 120 -4.01 2.33 -2.74
CA LEU A 120 -3.42 1.05 -3.15
C LEU A 120 -2.34 1.25 -4.20
N VAL A 121 -2.59 2.06 -5.22
CA VAL A 121 -1.61 2.40 -6.27
C VAL A 121 -0.37 3.08 -5.66
N PHE A 122 -0.58 4.06 -4.78
CA PHE A 122 0.49 4.72 -4.04
C PHE A 122 1.33 3.72 -3.24
N THR A 123 0.67 2.86 -2.44
CA THR A 123 1.33 1.84 -1.62
C THR A 123 2.09 0.82 -2.46
N ALA A 124 1.51 0.42 -3.60
CA ALA A 124 2.14 -0.51 -4.54
C ALA A 124 3.44 0.06 -5.12
N SER A 125 3.48 1.35 -5.43
CA SER A 125 4.71 2.03 -5.86
C SER A 125 5.81 1.95 -4.79
N GLN A 126 5.45 2.16 -3.52
CA GLN A 126 6.42 2.07 -2.42
C GLN A 126 6.92 0.64 -2.21
N ALA A 127 6.04 -0.36 -2.34
CA ALA A 127 6.40 -1.77 -2.26
C ALA A 127 7.33 -2.20 -3.42
N LYS A 128 7.11 -1.67 -4.63
CA LYS A 128 8.02 -1.86 -5.77
C LYS A 128 9.42 -1.29 -5.47
N ASP A 129 9.49 -0.04 -5.01
CA ASP A 129 10.76 0.60 -4.67
C ASP A 129 11.51 -0.16 -3.56
N TYR A 130 10.77 -0.67 -2.56
CA TYR A 130 11.32 -1.56 -1.54
C TYR A 130 11.90 -2.83 -2.15
N TYR A 131 11.17 -3.49 -3.04
CA TYR A 131 11.63 -4.72 -3.66
C TYR A 131 12.88 -4.51 -4.53
N GLN A 132 12.97 -3.38 -5.24
CA GLN A 132 14.17 -3.02 -5.99
C GLN A 132 15.37 -2.81 -5.05
N ALA A 133 15.21 -2.01 -4.00
CA ALA A 133 16.26 -1.82 -2.98
C ALA A 133 16.59 -3.12 -2.21
N PHE A 134 15.62 -4.03 -2.08
CA PHE A 134 15.82 -5.34 -1.45
C PHE A 134 16.80 -6.18 -2.26
N ILE A 135 16.69 -6.16 -3.60
CA ILE A 135 17.54 -6.90 -4.55
C ILE A 135 18.90 -6.21 -4.74
N GLU A 136 18.92 -4.88 -4.91
CA GLU A 136 20.07 -4.17 -5.46
C GLU A 136 21.14 -3.80 -4.42
N GLU A 137 20.78 -3.60 -3.14
CA GLU A 137 21.74 -3.10 -2.14
C GLU A 137 21.68 -3.77 -0.76
N PRO A 138 22.81 -4.00 -0.05
CA PRO A 138 22.80 -4.53 1.32
C PRO A 138 22.23 -3.58 2.37
N ALA A 139 22.23 -2.27 2.10
CA ALA A 139 21.81 -1.23 3.04
C ALA A 139 20.58 -0.48 2.51
N LEU A 140 19.48 -0.53 3.24
CA LEU A 140 18.21 0.14 2.93
C LEU A 140 18.27 1.67 3.18
N ASN A 141 19.47 2.25 3.23
CA ASN A 141 19.72 3.69 3.32
C ASN A 141 19.22 4.47 2.08
N ILE A 142 18.61 3.78 1.10
CA ILE A 142 18.14 4.31 -0.19
C ILE A 142 16.61 4.28 -0.28
N PHE A 143 15.91 4.02 0.82
CA PHE A 143 14.55 4.54 0.96
C PHE A 143 14.63 6.06 1.13
N ASP A 144 15.07 6.78 0.09
CA ASP A 144 14.94 8.22 0.00
C ASP A 144 13.44 8.51 0.04
N SER A 145 12.99 8.82 1.25
CA SER A 145 11.57 8.97 1.57
C SER A 145 10.89 10.00 0.66
N GLN A 146 11.63 11.00 0.17
CA GLN A 146 11.08 12.03 -0.69
C GLN A 146 10.97 11.57 -2.15
N SER A 147 12.02 11.01 -2.76
CA SER A 147 11.90 10.54 -4.14
C SER A 147 10.94 9.36 -4.28
N THR A 148 10.92 8.46 -3.28
CA THR A 148 9.97 7.35 -3.20
C THR A 148 8.54 7.87 -3.10
N ARG A 149 8.30 8.84 -2.21
CA ARG A 149 6.99 9.49 -2.09
C ARG A 149 6.59 10.19 -3.39
N ASN A 150 7.51 10.90 -4.04
CA ASN A 150 7.22 11.60 -5.29
C ASN A 150 6.82 10.63 -6.40
N ARG A 151 7.53 9.49 -6.55
CA ARG A 151 7.16 8.45 -7.51
C ARG A 151 5.78 7.85 -7.18
N ALA A 152 5.51 7.59 -5.92
CA ALA A 152 4.22 7.06 -5.49
C ALA A 152 3.06 8.03 -5.79
N LEU A 153 3.25 9.34 -5.56
CA LEU A 153 2.27 10.36 -5.95
C LEU A 153 2.10 10.47 -7.47
N ALA A 154 3.18 10.30 -8.24
CA ALA A 154 3.11 10.29 -9.70
C ALA A 154 2.29 9.10 -10.24
N TYR A 155 2.43 7.91 -9.64
CA TYR A 155 1.57 6.76 -9.94
C TYR A 155 0.12 6.98 -9.50
N GLU A 156 -0.11 7.58 -8.33
CA GLU A 156 -1.47 7.95 -7.91
C GLU A 156 -2.10 8.94 -8.90
N ALA A 157 -1.35 9.94 -9.36
CA ALA A 157 -1.81 10.88 -10.37
C ALA A 157 -2.13 10.21 -11.71
N GLU A 158 -1.31 9.26 -12.16
CA GLU A 158 -1.56 8.46 -13.37
C GLU A 158 -2.89 7.70 -13.29
N TYR A 159 -3.17 7.10 -12.12
CA TYR A 159 -4.46 6.48 -11.83
C TYR A 159 -5.61 7.49 -11.88
N LEU A 160 -5.47 8.65 -11.24
CA LEU A 160 -6.51 9.69 -11.23
C LEU A 160 -6.78 10.28 -12.62
N LEU A 161 -5.74 10.51 -13.42
CA LEU A 161 -5.86 10.96 -14.81
C LEU A 161 -6.59 9.93 -15.68
N THR A 162 -6.31 8.64 -15.46
CA THR A 162 -7.03 7.56 -16.15
C THR A 162 -8.50 7.54 -15.74
N LEU A 163 -8.82 7.69 -14.44
CA LEU A 163 -10.22 7.75 -13.97
C LEU A 163 -11.01 8.86 -14.64
N ILE A 164 -10.43 10.07 -14.74
CA ILE A 164 -11.07 11.23 -15.39
C ILE A 164 -11.44 10.93 -16.85
N GLN A 165 -10.69 10.05 -17.52
CA GLN A 165 -10.95 9.69 -18.93
C GLN A 165 -12.06 8.64 -19.08
N ILE A 166 -12.30 7.80 -18.07
CA ILE A 166 -13.13 6.60 -18.21
C ILE A 166 -14.42 6.64 -17.38
N ASP A 167 -14.49 7.52 -16.38
CA ASP A 167 -15.68 7.74 -15.56
C ASP A 167 -16.04 9.22 -15.52
N GLU A 168 -17.06 9.58 -16.30
CA GLU A 168 -17.59 10.96 -16.38
C GLU A 168 -18.18 11.47 -15.06
N GLN A 169 -18.51 10.57 -14.11
CA GLN A 169 -19.06 10.94 -12.80
C GLN A 169 -17.97 11.16 -11.75
N PHE A 170 -16.73 10.76 -12.03
CA PHE A 170 -15.63 10.93 -11.09
C PHE A 170 -15.30 12.41 -10.90
N THR A 171 -15.40 12.87 -9.65
CA THR A 171 -14.98 14.22 -9.25
C THR A 171 -13.87 14.10 -8.20
N PRO A 172 -12.64 14.55 -8.49
CA PRO A 172 -11.54 14.49 -7.53
C PRO A 172 -11.85 15.30 -6.26
N ASN A 173 -11.53 14.73 -5.10
CA ASN A 173 -11.56 15.46 -3.83
C ASN A 173 -10.37 16.43 -3.72
N GLU A 174 -10.35 17.26 -2.67
CA GLU A 174 -9.30 18.30 -2.49
C GLU A 174 -7.88 17.72 -2.50
N TYR A 175 -7.67 16.58 -1.85
CA TYR A 175 -6.36 15.91 -1.84
C TYR A 175 -5.99 15.41 -3.25
N GLN A 176 -6.91 14.74 -3.94
CA GLN A 176 -6.66 14.23 -5.29
C GLN A 176 -6.38 15.37 -6.28
N LEU A 177 -7.04 16.53 -6.12
CA LEU A 177 -6.71 17.74 -6.89
C LEU A 177 -5.29 18.23 -6.61
N GLN A 178 -4.85 18.22 -5.35
CA GLN A 178 -3.46 18.59 -5.02
C GLN A 178 -2.45 17.64 -5.66
N VAL A 179 -2.74 16.33 -5.67
CA VAL A 179 -1.92 15.32 -6.36
C VAL A 179 -1.84 15.62 -7.86
N LEU A 180 -2.98 15.82 -8.52
CA LEU A 180 -3.05 16.14 -9.95
C LEU A 180 -2.34 17.46 -10.31
N ASN A 181 -2.45 18.48 -9.46
CA ASN A 181 -1.77 19.76 -9.67
C ASN A 181 -0.24 19.63 -9.55
N THR A 182 0.23 18.74 -8.68
CA THR A 182 1.66 18.51 -8.47
C THR A 182 2.24 17.60 -9.56
N TYR A 183 1.47 16.60 -10.02
CA TYR A 183 1.88 15.62 -11.02
C TYR A 183 0.90 15.59 -12.21
N PRO A 184 0.82 16.67 -13.01
CA PRO A 184 -0.19 16.82 -14.06
C PRO A 184 -0.01 15.86 -15.25
N ARG A 185 1.10 15.13 -15.31
CA ARG A 185 1.39 14.12 -16.34
C ARG A 185 1.58 12.71 -15.74
N GLY A 186 1.07 12.48 -14.53
CA GLY A 186 1.17 11.18 -13.88
C GLY A 186 2.62 10.74 -13.71
N VAL A 187 2.94 9.52 -14.15
CA VAL A 187 4.29 8.95 -14.05
C VAL A 187 5.31 9.69 -14.93
N ALA A 188 4.86 10.41 -15.96
CA ALA A 188 5.72 11.18 -16.86
C ALA A 188 6.04 12.61 -16.36
N SER A 189 5.61 12.98 -15.15
CA SER A 189 5.80 14.31 -14.57
C SER A 189 7.26 14.64 -14.27
#